data_AF-A0A919HYH4-F1
#
_entry.id   AF-A0A919HYH4-F1
#
_cell.length_a   1.000
_cell.length_b   1.000
_cell.length_c   1.000
_cell.angle_alpha   90.00
_cell.angle_beta   90.00
_cell.angle_gamma   90.00
#
_symmetry.space_group_name_H-M   'P 1'
#
loop_
_entity.id
_entity.type
_entity.pdbx_description
1 polymer ?
#
loop_
_entity_poly.entity_id
_entity_poly.type
_entity_poly.pdbx_seq_one_letter_code
_entity_poly.pdbx_strand_id
1 'polypeptide(L)' 'MMPLSPQLQQHWQTVADRLPTDFPVAELSPQARSVMAFSDFVEQSVIAQPGWLNELADSAPAAEEWRHYEAAAGAPAGRH' A
#
# COMPACT_ATOMS: atom_id res chain seq x y z
N MET A 1 5.95 17.40 6.61
CA MET A 1 5.78 15.95 6.83
C MET A 1 6.74 15.52 7.93
N MET A 2 6.31 14.67 8.87
CA MET A 2 7.23 14.14 9.88
C MET A 2 8.22 13.19 9.19
N PRO A 3 9.53 13.35 9.40
CA PRO A 3 10.51 12.40 8.89
C PRO A 3 10.28 11.04 9.54
N LEU A 4 10.56 9.98 8.78
CA LEU A 4 10.59 8.63 9.29
C LEU A 4 11.45 8.53 10.55
N SER A 5 11.00 7.74 11.54
CA SER A 5 11.87 7.38 12.65
C SER A 5 13.14 6.70 12.11
N PRO A 6 14.31 6.90 12.74
CA PRO A 6 15.55 6.25 12.32
C PRO A 6 15.41 4.72 12.19
N GLN A 7 14.58 4.11 13.04
CA GLN A 7 14.29 2.68 13.02
C GLN A 7 13.56 2.25 11.74
N LEU A 8 12.57 3.03 11.28
CA LEU A 8 11.88 2.76 10.01
C LEU A 8 12.80 2.98 8.81
N GLN A 9 13.69 3.97 8.88
CA GLN A 9 14.70 4.19 7.83
C GLN A 9 15.67 3.01 7.74
N GLN A 10 16.09 2.44 8.86
CA GLN A 10 16.95 1.25 8.91
C GLN A 10 16.22 0.01 8.40
N HIS A 11 14.99 -0.20 8.84
CA HIS A 11 14.19 -1.34 8.43
C HIS A 11 13.91 -1.35 6.92
N TRP A 12 13.78 -0.16 6.31
CA TRP A 12 13.63 -0.02 4.87
C TRP A 12 14.77 -0.67 4.07
N GLN A 13 16.03 -0.67 4.54
CA GLN A 13 17.11 -1.35 3.80
C GLN A 13 16.83 -2.85 3.66
N THR A 14 16.37 -3.49 4.74
CA THR A 14 16.03 -4.93 4.72
C THR A 14 14.85 -5.24 3.80
N VAL A 15 13.85 -4.36 3.75
CA VAL A 15 12.70 -4.50 2.84
C VAL A 15 13.17 -4.32 1.39
N ALA A 16 13.93 -3.26 1.12
CA ALA A 16 14.44 -2.97 -0.21
C ALA A 16 15.29 -4.12 -0.80
N ASP A 17 16.10 -4.79 0.03
CA ASP A 17 16.92 -5.94 -0.39
C ASP A 17 16.08 -7.18 -0.77
N ARG A 18 14.82 -7.25 -0.34
CA ARG A 18 13.90 -8.37 -0.64
C ARG A 18 13.01 -8.10 -1.84
N LEU A 19 12.95 -6.85 -2.30
CA LEU A 19 12.11 -6.48 -3.43
C LEU A 19 12.63 -7.13 -4.72
N PRO A 20 11.72 -7.43 -5.68
CA PRO A 20 12.12 -7.87 -7.02
C PRO A 20 13.07 -6.87 -7.68
N THR A 21 13.98 -7.36 -8.53
CA THR A 21 15.00 -6.52 -9.18
C THR A 21 14.41 -5.49 -10.15
N ASP A 22 13.25 -5.79 -10.72
CA ASP A 22 12.46 -4.94 -11.62
C ASP A 22 11.48 -4.02 -10.89
N PHE A 23 11.44 -4.07 -9.57
CA PHE A 23 10.55 -3.24 -8.77
C PHE A 23 10.98 -1.76 -8.82
N PRO A 24 10.06 -0.80 -9.10
CA PRO A 24 10.40 0.61 -9.31
C PRO A 24 10.63 1.37 -7.99
N VAL A 25 11.64 0.98 -7.21
CA VAL A 25 11.98 1.60 -5.92
C VAL A 25 12.20 3.11 -6.03
N ALA A 26 12.75 3.57 -7.16
CA ALA A 26 13.03 4.98 -7.43
C ALA A 26 11.75 5.83 -7.53
N GLU A 27 10.63 5.23 -7.93
CA GLU A 27 9.33 5.92 -8.07
C GLU A 27 8.60 6.04 -6.73
N LEU A 28 8.99 5.24 -5.73
CA LEU A 28 8.39 5.30 -4.40
C LEU A 28 8.75 6.59 -3.67
N SER A 29 7.72 7.32 -3.24
CA SER A 29 7.85 8.45 -2.32
C SER A 29 8.42 8.02 -0.95
N PRO A 30 9.01 8.94 -0.17
CA PRO A 30 9.47 8.63 1.19
C PRO A 30 8.36 8.04 2.08
N GLN A 31 7.12 8.50 1.92
CA GLN A 31 5.98 8.00 2.66
C GLN A 31 5.58 6.58 2.22
N ALA A 32 5.61 6.30 0.91
CA ALA A 32 5.38 4.97 0.37
C ALA A 32 6.36 3.93 0.96
N ARG A 33 7.65 4.27 1.01
CA ARG A 33 8.70 3.45 1.65
C ARG A 33 8.42 3.23 3.14
N SER A 34 7.84 4.23 3.80
CA SER A 34 7.47 4.16 5.22
C SER A 34 6.37 3.13 5.48
N VAL A 35 5.31 3.16 4.66
CA VAL A 35 4.16 2.27 4.80
C VAL A 35 4.59 0.83 4.49
N MET A 36 5.40 0.63 3.45
CA MET A 36 5.98 -0.69 3.14
C MET A 36 6.88 -1.20 4.26
N ALA A 37 7.76 -0.36 4.81
CA ALA A 37 8.60 -0.73 5.95
C ALA A 37 7.83 -0.96 7.26
N PHE A 38 6.58 -0.51 7.34
CA PHE A 38 5.74 -0.68 8.52
C PHE A 38 4.84 -1.92 8.42
N SER A 39 4.45 -2.34 7.22
CA SER A 39 3.44 -3.38 7.02
C SER A 39 3.82 -4.35 5.90
N ASP A 40 4.09 -5.59 6.30
CA ASP A 40 4.32 -6.71 5.38
C ASP A 40 3.15 -6.96 4.41
N PHE A 41 1.91 -6.65 4.82
CA PHE A 41 0.75 -6.75 3.94
C PHE A 41 0.83 -5.74 2.78
N VAL A 42 1.24 -4.50 3.08
CA VAL A 42 1.40 -3.48 2.04
C VAL A 42 2.60 -3.80 1.17
N GLU A 43 3.72 -4.26 1.75
CA GLU A 43 4.86 -4.76 0.99
C GLU A 43 4.43 -5.80 -0.05
N GLN A 44 3.76 -6.88 0.38
CA GLN A 44 3.33 -7.96 -0.51
C GLN A 44 2.31 -7.50 -1.56
N SER A 45 1.37 -6.64 -1.16
CA SER A 45 0.35 -6.10 -2.06
C SER A 45 0.96 -5.26 -3.18
N VAL A 46 1.96 -4.44 -2.85
CA VAL A 46 2.61 -3.54 -3.80
C VAL A 46 3.61 -4.29 -4.66
N ILE A 47 4.27 -5.34 -4.16
CA ILE A 47 5.04 -6.26 -5.01
C ILE A 47 4.12 -6.90 -6.07
N ALA A 48 2.91 -7.31 -5.70
CA ALA A 48 1.95 -7.89 -6.62
C ALA A 48 1.36 -6.84 -7.60
N GLN A 49 1.19 -5.60 -7.15
CA GLN A 49 0.67 -4.50 -7.95
C GLN A 49 1.39 -3.17 -7.61
N PRO A 50 2.52 -2.87 -8.27
CA PRO A 50 3.35 -1.70 -7.95
C PRO A 50 2.62 -0.36 -8.13
N GLY A 51 1.60 -0.30 -8.99
CA GLY A 51 0.82 0.91 -9.25
C GLY A 51 -0.06 1.37 -8.10
N TRP A 52 -0.41 0.50 -7.15
CA TRP A 52 -1.38 0.82 -6.09
C TRP A 52 -0.94 1.94 -5.16
N LEU A 53 0.35 2.10 -4.86
CA LEU A 53 0.81 3.20 -4.00
C LEU A 53 0.67 4.57 -4.69
N ASN A 54 0.88 4.62 -6.00
CA ASN A 54 0.67 5.84 -6.77
C ASN A 54 -0.82 6.16 -6.87
N GLU A 55 -1.66 5.14 -7.10
CA GLU A 55 -3.11 5.28 -7.15
C GLU A 55 -3.69 5.79 -5.81
N LEU A 56 -3.21 5.27 -4.68
CA LEU A 56 -3.56 5.74 -3.33
C LEU A 56 -3.08 7.16 -3.03
N ALA A 57 -1.92 7.55 -3.58
CA ALA A 57 -1.39 8.91 -3.42
C ALA A 57 -2.19 9.93 -4.25
N ASP A 58 -2.60 9.55 -5.47
CA ASP A 58 -3.37 10.40 -6.38
C ASP A 58 -4.85 10.46 -6.00
N SER A 59 -5.42 9.35 -5.52
CA SER A 59 -6.83 9.21 -5.16
C SER A 59 -6.95 8.50 -3.82
N ALA A 60 -6.84 9.29 -2.74
CA ALA A 60 -7.13 8.78 -1.40
C ALA A 60 -8.60 8.32 -1.32
N PRO A 61 -8.88 7.15 -0.74
CA PRO A 61 -10.26 6.67 -0.59
C PRO A 61 -11.08 7.66 0.23
N ALA A 62 -12.35 7.81 -0.13
CA ALA A 62 -13.25 8.71 0.59
C ALA A 62 -13.53 8.15 2.00
N ALA A 63 -13.62 9.02 3.00
CA ALA A 63 -13.81 8.60 4.40
C ALA A 63 -15.08 7.76 4.61
N GLU A 64 -16.08 7.88 3.74
CA GLU A 64 -17.36 7.15 3.79
C GLU A 64 -17.47 6.00 2.77
N GLU A 65 -16.41 5.70 2.02
CA GLU A 65 -16.41 4.66 0.99
C GLU A 65 -16.65 3.26 1.56
N TRP A 66 -16.25 3.02 2.81
CA TRP A 66 -16.50 1.76 3.53
C TRP A 66 -17.98 1.36 3.56
N ARG A 67 -18.91 2.33 3.58
CA ARG A 67 -20.36 2.07 3.54
C ARG A 67 -20.81 1.45 2.22
N HIS A 68 -20.08 1.67 1.14
CA HIS A 68 -20.40 1.10 -0.17
C HIS A 68 -19.96 -0.38 -0.25
N TYR A 69 -18.88 -0.74 0.43
CA TYR A 69 -18.43 -2.13 0.54
C TYR A 69 -19.34 -2.98 1.44
N GLU A 70 -19.95 -2.40 2.49
CA GLU A 70 -20.97 -3.08 3.30
C GLU A 70 -22.21 -3.46 2.47
N ALA A 71 -22.67 -2.56 1.60
CA ALA A 71 -23.80 -2.82 0.73
C ALA A 71 -23.51 -3.92 -0.32
N ALA A 72 -22.27 -3.98 -0.82
CA ALA A 72 -21.83 -5.02 -1.75
C ALA A 72 -21.67 -6.39 -1.06
N ALA A 73 -21.21 -6.42 0.18
CA ALA A 73 -21.10 -7.65 0.97
C ALA A 73 -22.45 -8.17 1.51
N GLY A 74 -23.47 -7.30 1.57
CA GLY A 74 -24.82 -7.61 2.05
C GLY A 74 -25.84 -7.97 0.96
N ALA A 75 -25.51 -7.87 -0.33
CA ALA A 75 -26.43 -8.24 -1.40
C ALA A 75 -26.44 -9.77 -1.59
N PRO A 76 -27.57 -10.48 -1.41
CA PRO A 76 -27.64 -11.88 -1.82
C PRO A 76 -27.45 -11.92 -3.33
N ALA A 77 -26.39 -12.61 -3.77
CA ALA A 77 -26.22 -13.00 -5.16
C ALA A 77 -27.52 -13.69 -5.59
N GLY A 78 -28.29 -13.00 -6.44
CA GLY A 78 -29.53 -13.52 -7.01
C GLY A 78 -29.24 -14.88 -7.62
N ARG A 79 -29.72 -15.93 -6.96
CA ARG A 79 -29.71 -17.29 -7.48
C ARG A 79 -31.01 -17.47 -8.26
N HIS A 80 -30.86 -17.43 -9.59
CA HIS A 80 -31.71 -17.95 -10.66
C HIS A 80 -33.23 -17.95 -10.49
#